data_AF-A0A561D820-F1
#
_entry.id   AF-A0A561D820-F1
#
_cell.length_a   1.000
_cell.length_b   1.000
_cell.length_c   1.000
_cell.angle_alpha   90.00
_cell.angle_beta   90.00
_cell.angle_gamma   90.00
#
_symmetry.space_group_name_H-M   'P 1'
#
loop_
_entity.id
_entity.type
_entity.pdbx_description
1 polymer ?
#
loop_
_entity_poly.entity_id
_entity_poly.type
_entity_poly.pdbx_seq_one_letter_code
_entity_poly.pdbx_strand_id
1 'polypeptide(L)'
;MKKTSQNEIMRGQAISFRVPSDAPDHIVKHLQRLKETERRNFSSTIADFVMQGVSQSFSREKETITIPLPKRLSKVQRDWLKHEHSEAMLGSILYQLISDPVRATSLLASLNSNSLDLDEALYLQENLPSVPTPSSAGRAELSNSFEEMAAGSDDFDDDLDSFDWKTAEKPELHEEEKEEELDADDLLGGFLANMNK
;
A
#
# COMPACT_ATOMS: atom_id res chain seq x y z
N MET A 1 36.69 38.02 -1.53
CA MET A 1 36.67 36.90 -0.56
C MET A 1 35.23 36.71 -0.10
N LYS A 2 34.57 35.62 -0.51
CA LYS A 2 33.20 35.30 -0.07
C LYS A 2 33.27 34.86 1.39
N LYS A 3 32.50 35.50 2.27
CA LYS A 3 32.30 35.07 3.65
C LYS A 3 31.53 33.75 3.61
N THR A 4 32.19 32.62 3.83
CA THR A 4 31.53 31.33 4.00
C THR A 4 30.64 31.44 5.24
N SER A 5 29.34 31.21 5.06
CA SER A 5 28.35 31.24 6.13
C SER A 5 28.82 30.35 7.27
N GLN A 6 28.92 30.88 8.48
CA GLN A 6 29.47 30.20 9.68
C GLN A 6 28.62 28.99 10.16
N ASN A 7 27.66 28.52 9.35
CA ASN A 7 26.64 27.55 9.75
C ASN A 7 26.57 26.31 8.85
N GLU A 8 27.53 26.13 7.94
CA GLU A 8 27.58 24.95 7.07
C GLU A 8 28.42 23.85 7.73
N ILE A 9 27.86 22.64 7.84
CA ILE A 9 28.58 21.48 8.38
C ILE A 9 29.49 20.91 7.29
N MET A 10 30.80 20.92 7.55
CA MET A 10 31.81 20.39 6.63
C MET A 10 32.15 18.93 6.93
N ARG A 11 32.54 18.16 5.90
CA ARG A 11 33.06 16.79 6.08
C ARG A 11 34.31 16.83 6.98
N GLY A 12 34.36 15.95 7.98
CA GLY A 12 35.45 15.89 8.96
C GLY A 12 35.36 16.91 10.10
N GLN A 13 34.32 17.75 10.13
CA GLN A 13 34.05 18.63 11.27
C GLN A 13 33.55 17.81 12.45
N ALA A 14 34.13 18.04 13.64
CA ALA A 14 33.67 17.41 14.86
C ALA A 14 32.31 17.99 15.30
N ILE A 15 31.34 17.11 15.53
CA ILE A 15 30.04 17.45 16.10
C ILE A 15 29.98 16.87 17.51
N SER A 16 29.65 17.72 18.49
CA SER A 16 29.48 17.31 19.88
C SER A 16 28.00 17.27 20.23
N PHE A 17 27.52 16.14 20.74
CA PHE A 17 26.15 15.95 21.20
C PHE A 17 26.12 15.59 22.68
N ARG A 18 25.03 15.95 23.36
CA ARG A 18 24.74 15.56 24.74
C ARG A 18 23.70 14.45 24.72
N VAL A 19 23.82 13.49 25.63
CA VAL A 19 22.77 12.47 25.82
C VAL A 19 21.53 13.18 26.40
N PRO A 20 20.34 13.06 25.79
CA PRO A 20 19.11 13.66 26.30
C PRO A 20 18.74 13.11 27.68
N SER A 21 18.05 13.92 28.49
CA SER A 21 17.56 13.49 29.81
C SER A 21 16.46 12.42 29.74
N ASP A 22 15.73 12.37 28.63
CA ASP A 22 14.64 11.41 28.39
C ASP A 22 15.14 10.09 27.76
N ALA A 23 16.46 9.92 27.61
CA ALA A 23 17.02 8.71 27.03
C ALA A 23 16.74 7.48 27.92
N PRO A 24 16.19 6.37 27.38
CA PRO A 24 15.94 5.16 28.15
C PRO A 24 17.21 4.56 28.75
N ASP A 25 17.14 4.06 29.99
CA ASP A 25 18.30 3.55 30.75
C ASP A 25 19.04 2.41 30.03
N HIS A 26 18.31 1.55 29.30
CA HIS A 26 18.92 0.46 28.53
C HIS A 26 19.83 0.97 27.39
N ILE A 27 19.50 2.12 26.78
CA ILE A 27 20.33 2.75 25.74
C ILE A 27 21.59 3.36 26.36
N VAL A 28 21.46 4.02 27.51
CA VAL A 28 22.61 4.61 28.23
C VAL A 28 23.59 3.52 28.65
N LYS A 29 23.10 2.41 29.21
CA LYS A 29 23.93 1.24 29.56
C LYS A 29 24.61 0.63 28.34
N HIS A 30 23.90 0.54 27.22
CA HIS A 30 24.49 0.05 25.97
C HIS A 30 25.63 0.97 25.48
N LEU A 31 25.43 2.29 25.49
CA LEU A 31 26.48 3.26 25.15
C LEU A 31 27.69 3.17 26.08
N GLN A 32 27.49 2.97 27.39
CA GLN A 32 28.58 2.77 28.34
C GLN A 32 29.37 1.51 28.02
N ARG A 33 28.69 0.38 27.77
CA ARG A 33 29.34 -0.87 27.37
C ARG A 33 30.12 -0.70 26.06
N LEU A 34 29.54 -0.03 25.08
CA LEU A 34 30.17 0.23 23.79
C LEU A 34 31.45 1.08 23.94
N LYS A 35 31.43 2.06 24.86
CA LYS A 35 32.60 2.87 25.20
C LYS A 35 33.71 2.02 25.84
N GLU A 36 33.35 1.07 26.69
CA GLU A 36 34.31 0.17 27.34
C GLU A 36 34.95 -0.83 26.36
N THR A 37 34.17 -1.32 25.39
CA THR A 37 34.63 -2.30 24.38
C THR A 37 35.45 -1.65 23.28
N GLU A 38 34.95 -0.59 22.63
CA GLU A 38 35.57 0.02 21.44
C GLU A 38 36.66 1.03 21.78
N ARG A 39 36.59 1.66 22.96
CA ARG A 39 37.56 2.65 23.50
C ARG A 39 37.98 3.72 22.48
N ARG A 40 39.06 3.49 21.73
CA ARG A 40 39.60 4.43 20.72
C ARG A 40 38.73 4.53 19.47
N ASN A 41 37.99 3.47 19.14
CA ASN A 41 37.13 3.42 17.96
C ASN A 41 35.69 3.84 18.26
N PHE A 42 35.36 4.14 19.52
CA PHE A 42 34.01 4.48 19.97
C PHE A 42 33.39 5.59 19.10
N SER A 43 34.12 6.67 18.83
CA SER A 43 33.62 7.78 18.02
C SER A 43 33.31 7.36 16.57
N SER A 44 34.10 6.46 15.99
CA SER A 44 33.86 5.95 14.64
C SER A 44 32.61 5.06 14.60
N THR A 45 32.45 4.17 15.57
CA THR A 45 31.26 3.30 15.67
C THR A 45 29.99 4.11 15.91
N ILE A 46 30.04 5.14 16.75
CA ILE A 46 28.91 6.05 16.95
C ILE A 46 28.63 6.88 15.70
N ALA A 47 29.66 7.32 14.97
CA ALA A 47 29.47 8.01 13.70
C ALA A 47 28.70 7.14 12.69
N ASP A 48 28.99 5.83 12.62
CA ASP A 48 28.24 4.90 11.77
C ASP A 48 26.77 4.82 12.18
N PHE A 49 26.47 4.71 13.48
CA PHE A 49 25.08 4.70 13.97
C PHE A 49 24.36 6.02 13.68
N VAL A 50 25.03 7.16 13.83
CA VAL A 50 24.46 8.47 13.50
C VAL A 50 24.20 8.57 11.99
N MET A 51 25.13 8.15 11.13
CA MET A 51 24.95 8.15 9.68
C MET A 51 23.80 7.25 9.24
N GLN A 52 23.68 6.06 9.84
CA GLN A 52 22.54 5.17 9.61
C GLN A 52 21.23 5.80 10.08
N GLY A 53 21.21 6.40 11.28
CA GLY A 53 20.03 7.06 11.84
C GLY A 53 19.56 8.24 10.99
N VAL A 54 20.48 9.10 10.54
CA VAL A 54 20.18 10.22 9.63
C VAL A 54 19.69 9.70 8.27
N SER A 55 20.34 8.68 7.71
CA SER A 55 19.92 8.09 6.43
C SER A 55 18.52 7.48 6.51
N GLN A 56 18.21 6.79 7.61
CA GLN A 56 16.88 6.23 7.85
C GLN A 56 15.84 7.33 8.09
N SER A 57 16.18 8.39 8.82
CA SER A 57 15.27 9.52 9.06
C SER A 57 14.93 10.24 7.76
N PHE A 58 15.93 10.48 6.91
CA PHE A 58 15.73 11.05 5.58
C PHE A 58 14.91 10.12 4.66
N SER A 59 15.07 8.81 4.81
CA SER A 59 14.24 7.83 4.08
C SER A 59 12.81 7.74 4.60
N ARG A 60 12.54 8.08 5.87
CA ARG A 60 11.18 8.13 6.45
C ARG A 60 10.44 9.41 6.07
N GLU A 61 11.16 10.53 5.92
CA GLU A 61 10.59 11.79 5.45
C GLU A 61 10.14 11.72 3.99
N LYS A 62 10.78 10.87 3.18
CA LYS A 62 10.25 10.51 1.87
C LYS A 62 9.25 9.37 2.06
N GLU A 63 7.99 9.61 1.71
CA GLU A 63 6.95 8.57 1.65
C GLU A 63 7.34 7.49 0.61
N THR A 64 8.21 6.57 1.02
CA THR A 64 8.81 5.56 0.16
C THR A 64 8.39 4.18 0.61
N ILE A 65 7.83 3.40 -0.32
CA ILE A 65 7.41 2.03 -0.09
C ILE A 65 8.57 1.12 -0.48
N THR A 66 9.17 0.43 0.48
CA THR A 66 10.24 -0.55 0.21
C THR A 66 9.64 -1.94 0.05
N ILE A 67 9.71 -2.51 -1.15
CA ILE A 67 9.21 -3.86 -1.46
C ILE A 67 10.40 -4.83 -1.55
N PRO A 68 10.49 -5.86 -0.69
CA PRO A 68 11.57 -6.83 -0.77
C PRO A 68 11.44 -7.71 -2.02
N LEU A 69 12.56 -7.97 -2.69
CA LEU A 69 12.58 -8.80 -3.89
C LEU A 69 12.41 -10.30 -3.54
N PRO A 70 11.69 -11.07 -4.37
CA PRO A 70 11.64 -12.53 -4.26
C PRO A 70 13.02 -13.18 -4.37
N LYS A 71 13.27 -14.25 -3.59
CA LYS A 71 14.58 -14.93 -3.48
C LYS A 71 15.10 -15.57 -4.77
N ARG A 72 14.26 -15.72 -5.81
CA ARG A 72 14.57 -16.50 -7.04
C ARG A 72 14.20 -15.77 -8.32
N LEU A 73 14.65 -14.54 -8.51
CA LEU A 73 14.51 -13.84 -9.79
C LEU A 73 15.58 -14.28 -10.80
N SER A 74 15.17 -14.59 -12.03
CA SER A 74 16.07 -14.85 -13.15
C SER A 74 16.84 -13.59 -13.54
N LYS A 75 17.91 -13.72 -14.35
CA LYS A 75 18.66 -12.57 -14.86
C LYS A 75 17.73 -11.63 -15.64
N VAL A 76 16.92 -12.18 -16.54
CA VAL A 76 15.95 -11.42 -17.36
C VAL A 76 14.94 -10.69 -16.48
N GLN A 77 14.39 -11.35 -15.44
CA GLN A 77 13.44 -10.70 -14.52
C GLN A 77 14.07 -9.55 -13.73
N ARG A 78 15.33 -9.68 -13.31
CA ARG A 78 16.07 -8.61 -12.65
C ARG A 78 16.38 -7.45 -13.58
N ASP A 79 16.74 -7.74 -14.82
CA ASP A 79 17.03 -6.72 -15.82
C ASP A 79 15.73 -6.00 -16.23
N TRP A 80 14.61 -6.74 -16.35
CA TRP A 80 13.29 -6.17 -16.56
C TRP A 80 12.90 -5.23 -15.43
N LEU A 81 13.06 -5.63 -14.16
CA LEU A 81 12.69 -4.79 -13.00
C LEU A 81 13.49 -3.47 -12.92
N LYS A 82 14.70 -3.45 -13.47
CA LYS A 82 15.57 -2.26 -13.52
C LYS A 82 15.33 -1.36 -14.72
N HIS A 83 14.53 -1.80 -15.68
CA HIS A 83 14.25 -1.04 -16.87
C HIS A 83 13.26 0.09 -16.55
N GLU A 84 13.50 1.28 -17.11
CA GLU A 84 12.71 2.50 -16.84
C GLU A 84 11.20 2.31 -17.08
N HIS A 85 10.83 1.70 -18.21
CA HIS A 85 9.42 1.38 -18.50
C HIS A 85 8.78 0.42 -17.49
N SER A 86 9.52 -0.58 -17.02
CA SER A 86 9.01 -1.53 -16.02
C SER A 86 8.82 -0.87 -14.66
N GLU A 87 9.73 0.04 -14.29
CA GLU A 87 9.61 0.85 -13.09
C GLU A 87 8.37 1.77 -13.16
N ALA A 88 8.17 2.43 -14.30
CA ALA A 88 6.98 3.26 -14.53
C ALA A 88 5.67 2.45 -14.49
N MET A 89 5.67 1.26 -15.09
CA MET A 89 4.53 0.35 -15.06
C MET A 89 4.21 -0.14 -13.64
N LEU A 90 5.23 -0.54 -12.87
CA LEU A 90 5.02 -0.96 -11.48
C LEU A 90 4.57 0.20 -10.61
N GLY A 91 5.10 1.40 -10.84
CA GLY A 91 4.67 2.63 -10.17
C GLY A 91 3.21 2.95 -10.45
N SER A 92 2.74 2.82 -11.70
CA SER A 92 1.35 3.10 -12.05
C SER A 92 0.38 2.07 -11.46
N ILE A 93 0.73 0.78 -11.48
CA ILE A 93 -0.05 -0.28 -10.82
C ILE A 93 -0.12 -0.01 -9.32
N LEU A 94 1.00 0.28 -8.68
CA LEU A 94 1.04 0.55 -7.24
C LEU A 94 0.20 1.78 -6.87
N TYR A 95 0.27 2.84 -7.68
CA TYR A 95 -0.56 4.02 -7.51
C TYR A 95 -2.06 3.69 -7.58
N GLN A 96 -2.47 2.89 -8.57
CA GLN A 96 -3.88 2.48 -8.71
C GLN A 96 -4.35 1.62 -7.53
N LEU A 97 -3.52 0.68 -7.05
CA LEU A 97 -3.83 -0.16 -5.90
C LEU A 97 -3.99 0.64 -4.61
N ILE A 98 -3.21 1.69 -4.43
CA ILE A 98 -3.29 2.58 -3.25
C ILE A 98 -4.48 3.54 -3.37
N SER A 99 -4.79 4.01 -4.57
CA SER A 99 -5.87 4.97 -4.82
C SER A 99 -7.26 4.37 -4.63
N ASP A 100 -7.43 3.07 -4.95
CA ASP A 100 -8.69 2.35 -4.80
C ASP A 100 -8.46 0.97 -4.13
N PRO A 101 -8.55 0.91 -2.79
CA PRO A 101 -8.31 -0.34 -2.05
C PRO A 101 -9.41 -1.39 -2.27
N VAL A 102 -10.65 -1.00 -2.59
CA VAL A 102 -11.77 -1.94 -2.83
C VAL A 102 -11.54 -2.69 -4.15
N ARG A 103 -11.05 -1.99 -5.16
CA ARG A 103 -10.64 -2.63 -6.41
C ARG A 103 -9.41 -3.51 -6.21
N ALA A 104 -8.46 -3.10 -5.38
CA ALA A 104 -7.27 -3.90 -5.07
C ALA A 104 -7.61 -5.24 -4.39
N THR A 105 -8.55 -5.26 -3.44
CA THR A 105 -9.01 -6.49 -2.78
C THR A 105 -9.72 -7.41 -3.75
N SER A 106 -10.52 -6.85 -4.66
CA SER A 106 -11.22 -7.61 -5.69
C SER A 106 -10.25 -8.26 -6.68
N LEU A 107 -9.21 -7.54 -7.11
CA LEU A 107 -8.13 -8.10 -7.93
C LEU A 107 -7.39 -9.21 -7.18
N LEU A 108 -7.10 -9.05 -5.89
CA LEU A 108 -6.45 -10.10 -5.09
C LEU A 108 -7.32 -11.37 -5.02
N ALA A 109 -8.63 -11.21 -4.81
CA ALA A 109 -9.58 -12.33 -4.79
C ALA A 109 -9.63 -13.05 -6.15
N SER A 110 -9.69 -12.30 -7.24
CA SER A 110 -9.61 -12.82 -8.61
C SER A 110 -8.31 -13.59 -8.88
N LEU A 111 -7.15 -13.03 -8.49
CA LEU A 111 -5.85 -13.69 -8.67
C LEU A 111 -5.70 -14.98 -7.85
N ASN A 112 -6.28 -15.02 -6.63
CA ASN A 112 -6.25 -16.22 -5.79
C ASN A 112 -7.25 -17.30 -6.23
N SER A 113 -8.40 -16.91 -6.80
CA SER A 113 -9.42 -17.83 -7.30
C SER A 113 -9.23 -18.23 -8.76
N ASN A 114 -8.30 -17.59 -9.49
CA ASN A 114 -8.07 -17.75 -10.92
C ASN A 114 -9.33 -17.48 -11.78
N SER A 115 -10.29 -16.72 -11.23
CA SER A 115 -11.52 -16.28 -11.91
C SER A 115 -11.37 -14.82 -12.33
N LEU A 116 -11.83 -14.46 -13.53
CA LEU A 116 -11.74 -13.09 -14.06
C LEU A 116 -12.97 -12.25 -13.72
N ASP A 117 -14.03 -12.89 -13.20
CA ASP A 117 -15.27 -12.23 -12.83
C ASP A 117 -15.23 -11.77 -11.37
N LEU A 118 -15.54 -10.49 -11.15
CA LEU A 118 -15.35 -9.80 -9.88
C LEU A 118 -16.35 -10.27 -8.83
N ASP A 119 -17.59 -10.50 -9.28
CA ASP A 119 -18.69 -10.90 -8.41
C ASP A 119 -18.52 -12.37 -7.97
N GLU A 120 -18.14 -13.26 -8.89
CA GLU A 120 -17.87 -14.67 -8.59
C GLU A 120 -16.73 -14.83 -7.56
N ALA A 121 -15.65 -14.05 -7.70
CA ALA A 121 -14.49 -14.11 -6.82
C ALA A 121 -14.80 -13.71 -5.37
N LEU A 122 -15.71 -12.74 -5.17
CA LEU A 122 -16.14 -12.30 -3.84
C LEU A 122 -16.93 -13.41 -3.12
N TYR A 123 -17.85 -14.07 -3.81
CA TYR A 123 -18.62 -15.20 -3.26
C TYR A 123 -17.75 -16.44 -2.95
N LEU A 124 -16.69 -16.69 -3.71
CA LEU A 124 -15.77 -17.81 -3.47
C LEU A 124 -14.95 -17.65 -2.18
N GLN A 125 -14.65 -16.42 -1.77
CA GLN A 125 -13.88 -16.16 -0.55
C GLN A 125 -14.69 -16.44 0.74
N GLU A 126 -16.01 -16.28 0.70
CA GLU A 126 -16.91 -16.58 1.82
C GLU A 126 -17.06 -18.10 2.07
N ASN A 127 -16.79 -18.93 1.07
CA ASN A 127 -16.97 -20.39 1.11
C ASN A 127 -15.70 -21.20 1.51
N LEU A 128 -14.62 -20.54 1.94
CA LEU A 128 -13.45 -21.24 2.49
C LEU A 128 -13.75 -21.68 3.93
N PRO A 129 -13.68 -22.99 4.27
CA PRO A 129 -13.89 -23.43 5.64
C PRO A 129 -12.84 -22.83 6.56
N SER A 130 -13.30 -22.18 7.63
CA SER A 130 -12.48 -21.60 8.69
C SER A 130 -11.37 -22.57 9.11
N VAL A 131 -10.11 -22.15 8.95
CA VAL A 131 -8.95 -22.90 9.44
C VAL A 131 -9.10 -23.12 10.95
N PRO A 132 -8.97 -24.35 11.47
CA PRO A 132 -9.09 -24.59 12.90
C PRO A 132 -7.93 -23.91 13.63
N THR A 133 -8.28 -22.91 14.45
CA THR A 133 -7.37 -22.29 15.41
C THR A 133 -6.95 -23.35 16.46
N PRO A 134 -5.66 -23.50 16.77
CA PRO A 134 -5.25 -24.37 17.86
C PRO A 134 -5.73 -23.78 19.19
N SER A 135 -6.67 -24.49 19.81
CA SER A 135 -7.19 -24.25 21.16
C SER A 135 -6.08 -23.92 22.16
N SER A 136 -6.06 -22.68 22.67
CA SER A 136 -5.54 -22.39 24.00
C SER A 136 -6.73 -22.18 24.94
N ALA A 137 -6.84 -23.07 25.92
CA ALA A 137 -7.87 -23.05 26.92
C ALA A 137 -7.76 -21.79 27.78
N GLY A 138 -8.91 -21.14 28.01
CA GLY A 138 -9.12 -20.28 29.17
C GLY A 138 -9.41 -18.82 28.85
N ARG A 139 -10.64 -18.52 28.39
CA ARG A 139 -11.45 -17.41 28.93
C ARG A 139 -12.90 -17.53 28.46
N ALA A 140 -13.68 -18.29 29.23
CA ALA A 140 -15.09 -17.94 29.40
C ALA A 140 -15.16 -16.49 29.95
N GLU A 141 -16.29 -15.81 29.77
CA GLU A 141 -16.60 -14.43 30.20
C GLU A 141 -16.29 -13.33 29.15
N LEU A 142 -17.04 -13.28 28.03
CA LEU A 142 -17.34 -12.02 27.29
C LEU A 142 -18.38 -12.15 26.15
N SER A 143 -19.02 -13.32 25.95
CA SER A 143 -19.99 -13.52 24.85
C SER A 143 -21.44 -13.13 25.16
N ASN A 144 -21.77 -12.72 26.39
CA ASN A 144 -23.17 -12.48 26.80
C ASN A 144 -23.65 -11.03 26.61
N SER A 145 -23.07 -10.25 25.69
CA SER A 145 -23.46 -8.84 25.53
C SER A 145 -23.83 -8.43 24.10
N PHE A 146 -23.97 -9.37 23.17
CA PHE A 146 -24.36 -9.06 21.78
C PHE A 146 -25.73 -9.63 21.36
N GLU A 147 -26.31 -10.56 22.13
CA GLU A 147 -27.55 -11.25 21.74
C GLU A 147 -28.85 -10.56 22.21
N GLU A 148 -28.78 -9.41 22.89
CA GLU A 148 -29.98 -8.69 23.38
C GLU A 148 -30.35 -7.43 22.56
N MET A 149 -29.69 -7.18 21.42
CA MET A 149 -29.98 -6.02 20.54
C MET A 149 -30.43 -6.44 19.12
N ALA A 150 -30.90 -7.67 18.95
CA ALA A 150 -31.38 -8.19 17.66
C ALA A 150 -32.87 -8.61 17.70
N ALA A 151 -33.63 -8.14 18.67
CA ALA A 151 -35.06 -8.45 18.85
C ALA A 151 -35.97 -7.24 18.65
N GLY A 152 -35.74 -6.47 17.57
CA GLY A 152 -36.52 -5.24 17.32
C GLY A 152 -36.31 -4.62 15.94
N SER A 153 -36.52 -5.38 14.85
CA SER A 153 -36.82 -4.80 13.53
C SER A 153 -37.61 -5.77 12.66
N ASP A 154 -38.86 -6.02 13.05
CA ASP A 154 -39.82 -6.85 12.30
C ASP A 154 -40.63 -6.02 11.27
N ASP A 155 -40.11 -4.86 10.82
CA ASP A 155 -40.91 -3.85 10.09
C ASP A 155 -40.31 -3.39 8.75
N PHE A 156 -39.43 -4.19 8.13
CA PHE A 156 -38.82 -3.85 6.83
C PHE A 156 -39.14 -4.84 5.69
N ASP A 157 -39.89 -5.90 5.95
CA ASP A 157 -40.18 -6.93 4.93
C ASP A 157 -41.45 -6.64 4.09
N ASP A 158 -42.30 -5.68 4.48
CA ASP A 158 -43.62 -5.45 3.83
C ASP A 158 -43.58 -4.46 2.64
N ASP A 159 -42.50 -3.69 2.47
CA ASP A 159 -42.41 -2.64 1.44
C ASP A 159 -41.85 -3.13 0.08
N LEU A 160 -41.25 -4.32 0.03
CA LEU A 160 -40.63 -4.86 -1.20
C LEU A 160 -41.60 -5.66 -2.09
N ASP A 161 -42.73 -6.11 -1.54
CA ASP A 161 -43.76 -6.86 -2.28
C ASP A 161 -44.58 -5.99 -3.26
N SER A 162 -44.42 -4.67 -3.19
CA SER A 162 -45.11 -3.71 -4.04
C SER A 162 -44.34 -3.33 -5.33
N PHE A 163 -43.13 -3.84 -5.52
CA PHE A 163 -42.25 -3.43 -6.62
C PHE A 163 -42.51 -4.25 -7.90
N ASP A 164 -43.30 -3.69 -8.84
CA ASP A 164 -43.65 -4.36 -10.10
C ASP A 164 -42.59 -4.15 -11.20
N TRP A 165 -41.70 -5.13 -11.34
CA TRP A 165 -40.65 -5.19 -12.36
C TRP A 165 -41.16 -5.12 -13.80
N LYS A 166 -42.46 -5.34 -14.07
CA LYS A 166 -43.04 -5.21 -15.42
C LYS A 166 -43.19 -3.76 -15.89
N THR A 167 -43.11 -2.79 -14.99
CA THR A 167 -43.17 -1.37 -15.34
C THR A 167 -41.82 -0.83 -15.84
N ALA A 168 -40.73 -1.55 -15.58
CA ALA A 168 -39.38 -1.18 -15.98
C ALA A 168 -39.00 -1.62 -17.40
N GLU A 169 -39.88 -2.34 -18.11
CA GLU A 169 -39.59 -2.85 -19.46
C GLU A 169 -40.44 -2.17 -20.55
N LYS A 170 -39.77 -1.24 -21.28
CA LYS A 170 -39.96 -0.78 -22.68
C LYS A 170 -40.89 0.42 -22.99
N PRO A 171 -40.75 1.06 -24.18
CA PRO A 171 -39.59 1.16 -25.11
C PRO A 171 -39.36 2.59 -25.68
N GLU A 172 -38.12 2.94 -26.07
CA GLU A 172 -37.87 3.60 -27.37
C GLU A 172 -36.52 3.12 -27.92
N LEU A 173 -36.60 2.37 -29.02
CA LEU A 173 -35.54 1.98 -29.93
C LEU A 173 -35.64 2.91 -31.13
N HIS A 174 -34.55 3.56 -31.55
CA HIS A 174 -34.26 3.97 -32.93
C HIS A 174 -32.72 4.14 -33.00
N GLU A 175 -32.01 3.17 -33.60
CA GLU A 175 -31.42 3.24 -34.96
C GLU A 175 -30.03 3.90 -34.92
N GLU A 176 -28.90 3.37 -35.41
CA GLU A 176 -28.56 2.31 -36.37
C GLU A 176 -27.12 1.85 -36.04
N GLU A 177 -26.85 0.56 -36.18
CA GLU A 177 -25.49 0.03 -36.28
C GLU A 177 -24.86 0.48 -37.60
N LYS A 178 -23.72 1.17 -37.50
CA LYS A 178 -22.68 1.13 -38.53
C LYS A 178 -21.36 0.77 -37.86
N GLU A 179 -21.00 -0.50 -37.98
CA GLU A 179 -19.61 -0.92 -37.90
C GLU A 179 -18.86 -0.30 -39.09
N GLU A 180 -18.22 0.85 -38.87
CA GLU A 180 -17.12 1.30 -39.72
C GLU A 180 -15.83 0.95 -38.96
N GLU A 181 -14.95 0.17 -39.59
CA GLU A 181 -13.59 -0.07 -39.12
C GLU A 181 -12.85 1.27 -39.09
N LEU A 182 -12.87 1.95 -37.94
CA LEU A 182 -12.14 3.19 -37.73
C LEU A 182 -10.66 2.85 -37.48
N ASP A 183 -9.80 3.21 -38.42
CA ASP A 183 -8.35 3.09 -38.29
C ASP A 183 -7.84 4.00 -37.16
N ALA A 184 -6.78 3.56 -36.47
CA ALA A 184 -6.28 4.22 -35.25
C ALA A 184 -5.87 5.69 -35.47
N ASP A 185 -5.57 6.05 -36.72
CA ASP A 185 -5.17 7.39 -37.13
C ASP A 185 -6.33 8.42 -37.10
N ASP A 186 -7.58 8.00 -37.31
CA ASP A 186 -8.75 8.92 -37.28
C ASP A 186 -9.15 9.27 -35.83
N LEU A 187 -8.99 8.33 -34.89
CA LEU A 187 -9.22 8.56 -33.46
C LEU A 187 -8.19 9.55 -32.88
N LEU A 188 -6.95 9.53 -33.38
CA LEU A 188 -5.87 10.44 -32.98
C LEU A 188 -5.99 11.82 -33.64
N GLY A 189 -6.48 11.89 -34.88
CA GLY A 189 -6.72 13.13 -35.60
C GLY A 189 -7.76 14.03 -34.91
N GLY A 190 -8.86 13.43 -34.44
CA GLY A 190 -9.91 14.15 -33.70
C GLY A 190 -9.44 14.72 -32.36
N PHE A 191 -8.53 14.02 -31.67
CA PHE A 191 -7.97 14.47 -30.40
C PHE A 191 -7.00 15.65 -30.57
N LEU A 192 -6.11 15.60 -31.58
CA LEU A 192 -5.14 16.67 -31.85
C LEU A 192 -5.80 17.95 -32.35
N ALA A 193 -6.88 17.84 -33.12
CA ALA A 193 -7.63 19.00 -33.60
C ALA A 193 -8.29 19.81 -32.47
N ASN A 194 -8.62 19.15 -31.34
CA ASN A 194 -9.29 19.80 -30.21
C ASN A 194 -8.32 20.50 -29.24
N MET A 195 -7.01 20.29 -29.38
CA MET A 195 -5.98 20.89 -28.52
C MET A 195 -5.34 22.15 -29.13
N ASN A 196 -5.65 22.46 -30.39
CA ASN A 196 -5.15 23.63 -31.13
C ASN A 196 -6.25 24.69 -31.38
N LYS A 197 -7.24 24.76 -30.48
CA LYS A 197 -8.28 25.80 -30.48
C LYS A 197 -8.11 26.76 -29.30
#